data_AF-R6WLT0-F1
#
_entry.id   AF-R6WLT0-F1
#
_cell.length_a   1.000
_cell.length_b   1.000
_cell.length_c   1.000
_cell.angle_alpha   90.00
_cell.angle_beta   90.00
_cell.angle_gamma   90.00
#
_symmetry.space_group_name_H-M   'P 1'
#
loop_
_entity.id
_entity.type
_entity.pdbx_description
1 polymer ?
#
loop_
_entity_poly.entity_id
_entity_poly.type
_entity_poly.pdbx_seq_one_letter_code
_entity_poly.pdbx_strand_id
1 'polypeptide(L)'
;MKEMGVADKYPQLLEEMPRVRAELGYPPLVTPTSQIVGSMSVLNVALGRYKMIPREVKDLILGKYGRTPGPIDPEVKRLAIGDAPQIDHRPADDIPPQMKKLREKLAEEGFPNAPIEDVLSYASFPEVTLNFLRHSNIGMKFHDL
;
A
#
# COMPACT_ATOMS: atom_id res chain seq x y z
N MET A 1 16.35 9.58 0.64
CA MET A 1 17.34 10.48 1.29
C MET A 1 18.23 11.19 0.29
N LYS A 2 18.99 10.47 -0.57
CA LYS A 2 19.86 11.11 -1.59
C LYS A 2 19.10 12.06 -2.52
N GLU A 3 17.97 11.60 -3.06
CA GLU A 3 17.08 12.42 -3.91
C GLU A 3 16.48 13.62 -3.17
N MET A 4 16.37 13.55 -1.85
CA MET A 4 15.86 14.63 -0.99
C MET A 4 16.98 15.54 -0.46
N GLY A 5 18.24 15.33 -0.85
CA GLY A 5 19.37 16.15 -0.39
C GLY A 5 19.72 16.02 1.09
N VAL A 6 19.26 14.96 1.77
CA VAL A 6 19.49 14.73 3.22
C VAL A 6 20.28 13.46 3.50
N ALA A 7 21.12 13.03 2.56
CA ALA A 7 21.89 11.78 2.69
C ALA A 7 22.89 11.81 3.87
N ASP A 8 23.41 12.98 4.21
CA ASP A 8 24.28 13.25 5.36
C ASP A 8 23.59 12.94 6.71
N LYS A 9 22.26 12.95 6.75
CA LYS A 9 21.45 12.65 7.95
C LYS A 9 21.17 11.16 8.15
N TYR A 10 21.84 10.27 7.42
CA TYR A 10 21.65 8.82 7.57
C TYR A 10 21.80 8.31 9.03
N PRO A 11 22.76 8.80 9.85
CA PRO A 11 22.82 8.40 11.26
C PRO A 11 21.53 8.73 12.04
N GLN A 12 20.90 9.87 11.75
CA GLN A 12 19.63 10.26 12.39
C GLN A 12 18.48 9.34 11.95
N LEU A 13 18.50 8.84 10.71
CA LEU A 13 17.52 7.85 10.25
C LEU A 13 17.63 6.53 11.06
N LEU A 14 18.86 6.07 11.34
CA LEU A 14 19.07 4.84 12.10
C LEU A 14 18.54 4.95 13.54
N GLU A 15 18.56 6.13 14.12
CA GLU A 15 17.96 6.41 15.44
C GLU A 15 16.44 6.60 15.38
N GLU A 16 15.93 7.20 14.30
CA GLU A 16 14.51 7.50 14.15
C GLU A 16 13.68 6.26 13.83
N MET A 17 14.23 5.32 13.05
CA MET A 17 13.49 4.14 12.59
C MET A 17 13.00 3.22 13.73
N PRO A 18 13.81 2.90 14.76
CA PRO A 18 13.32 2.20 15.94
C PRO A 18 12.24 2.96 16.71
N ARG A 19 12.32 4.30 16.78
CA ARG A 19 11.33 5.14 17.47
C ARG A 19 9.99 5.10 16.74
N VAL A 20 9.99 5.35 15.43
CA VAL A 20 8.80 5.28 14.58
C VAL A 20 8.18 3.88 14.64
N ARG A 21 8.99 2.83 14.61
CA ARG A 21 8.47 1.46 14.76
C ARG A 21 7.74 1.27 16.10
N ALA A 22 8.31 1.75 17.20
CA ALA A 22 7.68 1.65 18.51
C ALA A 22 6.39 2.47 18.57
N GLU A 23 6.42 3.70 18.09
CA GLU A 23 5.26 4.61 18.06
C GLU A 23 4.13 4.11 17.17
N LEU A 24 4.43 3.31 16.13
CA LEU A 24 3.45 2.63 15.28
C LEU A 24 3.01 1.26 15.81
N GLY A 25 3.30 0.92 17.07
CA GLY A 25 2.83 -0.32 17.69
C GLY A 25 3.64 -1.56 17.31
N TYR A 26 4.93 -1.40 17.02
CA TYR A 26 5.87 -2.49 16.70
C TYR A 26 5.46 -3.40 15.52
N PRO A 27 5.07 -2.87 14.35
CA PRO A 27 4.81 -3.73 13.21
C PRO A 27 6.07 -4.57 12.87
N PRO A 28 5.91 -5.83 12.41
CA PRO A 28 7.01 -6.60 11.87
C PRO A 28 7.66 -5.85 10.70
N LEU A 29 8.99 -5.81 10.61
CA LEU A 29 9.69 -5.10 9.53
C LEU A 29 9.87 -5.98 8.30
N VAL A 30 8.75 -6.39 7.71
CA VAL A 30 8.67 -7.10 6.43
C VAL A 30 7.81 -6.30 5.45
N THR A 31 7.81 -6.63 4.17
CA THR A 31 6.96 -5.92 3.19
C THR A 31 5.48 -6.13 3.54
N PRO A 32 4.62 -5.08 3.51
CA PRO A 32 4.91 -3.67 3.18
C PRO A 32 5.31 -2.79 4.39
N THR A 33 5.21 -3.29 5.61
CA THR A 33 5.38 -2.50 6.84
C THR A 33 6.79 -1.97 7.06
N SER A 34 7.83 -2.65 6.56
CA SER A 34 9.21 -2.11 6.57
C SER A 34 9.33 -0.82 5.76
N GLN A 35 8.70 -0.76 4.58
CA GLN A 35 8.66 0.45 3.76
C GLN A 35 7.85 1.57 4.42
N ILE A 36 6.73 1.25 5.08
CA ILE A 36 5.91 2.24 5.79
C ILE A 36 6.73 2.92 6.90
N VAL A 37 7.37 2.13 7.76
CA VAL A 37 8.23 2.63 8.85
C VAL A 37 9.42 3.41 8.28
N GLY A 38 10.08 2.87 7.25
CA GLY A 38 11.24 3.50 6.62
C GLY A 38 10.90 4.87 6.02
N SER A 39 9.83 4.96 5.22
CA SER A 39 9.38 6.20 4.59
C SER A 39 8.99 7.25 5.62
N MET A 40 8.24 6.87 6.67
CA MET A 40 7.88 7.78 7.76
C MET A 40 9.14 8.32 8.47
N SER A 41 10.12 7.46 8.71
CA SER A 41 11.38 7.85 9.37
C SER A 41 12.20 8.82 8.53
N VAL A 42 12.29 8.59 7.21
CA VAL A 42 12.95 9.52 6.28
C VAL A 42 12.25 10.88 6.28
N LEU A 43 10.92 10.91 6.24
CA LEU A 43 10.15 12.17 6.29
C LEU A 43 10.34 12.91 7.62
N ASN A 44 10.39 12.19 8.74
CA ASN A 44 10.66 12.76 10.05
C ASN A 44 12.03 13.46 10.09
N VAL A 45 13.07 12.82 9.56
CA VAL A 45 14.43 13.39 9.51
C VAL A 45 14.51 14.56 8.52
N ALA A 46 13.82 14.47 7.38
CA ALA A 46 13.89 15.47 6.33
C ALA A 46 13.09 16.74 6.66
N LEU A 47 11.87 16.58 7.18
CA LEU A 47 10.89 17.67 7.31
C LEU A 47 10.61 18.06 8.78
N GLY A 48 10.96 17.17 9.71
CA GLY A 48 10.60 17.24 11.13
C GLY A 48 9.55 16.18 11.48
N ARG A 49 9.59 15.69 12.73
CA ARG A 49 8.76 14.57 13.18
C ARG A 49 7.27 14.83 12.93
N TYR A 50 6.62 13.89 12.23
CA TYR A 50 5.19 13.84 11.97
C TYR A 50 4.58 15.09 11.33
N LYS A 51 5.39 15.98 10.73
CA LYS A 51 4.87 17.14 9.97
C LYS A 51 4.13 16.74 8.69
N MET A 52 4.55 15.63 8.09
CA MET A 52 3.91 15.04 6.92
C MET A 52 3.79 13.54 7.14
N ILE A 53 2.56 13.05 7.23
CA ILE A 53 2.26 11.65 7.53
C ILE A 53 1.71 11.00 6.25
N PRO A 54 2.43 10.03 5.64
CA PRO A 54 1.97 9.30 4.47
C PRO A 54 0.65 8.59 4.70
N ARG A 55 -0.09 8.36 3.60
CA ARG A 55 -1.37 7.66 3.65
C ARG A 55 -1.24 6.27 4.24
N GLU A 56 -0.17 5.55 3.92
CA GLU A 56 0.05 4.17 4.36
C GLU A 56 0.24 4.09 5.89
N VAL A 57 0.85 5.12 6.49
CA VAL A 57 0.95 5.24 7.95
C VAL A 57 -0.42 5.47 8.56
N LYS A 58 -1.23 6.35 7.95
CA LYS A 58 -2.62 6.57 8.39
C LYS A 58 -3.46 5.30 8.26
N ASP A 59 -3.34 4.58 7.15
CA ASP A 59 -4.06 3.33 6.90
C ASP A 59 -3.62 2.22 7.86
N LEU A 60 -2.34 2.15 8.25
CA LEU A 60 -1.85 1.29 9.34
C LEU A 60 -2.52 1.66 10.67
N ILE A 61 -2.54 2.94 11.03
CA ILE A 61 -3.15 3.42 12.27
C ILE A 61 -4.66 3.22 12.31
N LEU A 62 -5.34 3.36 11.16
CA LEU A 62 -6.76 3.06 11.00
C LEU A 62 -7.07 1.56 11.12
N GLY A 63 -6.06 0.69 11.14
CA GLY A 63 -6.24 -0.77 11.25
C GLY A 63 -6.42 -1.49 9.91
N LYS A 64 -6.25 -0.81 8.76
CA LYS A 64 -6.47 -1.41 7.43
C LYS A 64 -5.44 -2.48 7.05
N TYR A 65 -4.32 -2.52 7.76
CA TYR A 65 -3.31 -3.59 7.67
C TYR A 65 -3.45 -4.65 8.77
N GLY A 66 -4.56 -4.62 9.52
CA GLY A 66 -4.78 -5.43 10.71
C GLY A 66 -4.25 -4.76 11.97
N ARG A 67 -4.22 -5.54 13.07
CA ARG A 67 -3.80 -5.07 14.39
C ARG A 67 -2.28 -5.08 14.53
N THR A 68 -1.73 -4.01 15.11
CA THR A 68 -0.32 -3.94 15.47
C THR A 68 -0.04 -4.76 16.74
N PRO A 69 1.17 -5.35 16.90
CA PRO A 69 1.49 -6.14 18.10
C PRO A 69 1.42 -5.37 19.42
N GLY A 70 1.79 -4.08 19.39
CA GLY A 70 1.71 -3.17 20.51
C GLY A 70 0.71 -2.03 20.27
N PRO A 71 0.40 -1.25 21.31
CA PRO A 71 -0.41 -0.04 21.17
C PRO A 71 0.32 0.99 20.31
N ILE A 72 -0.44 1.71 19.49
CA ILE A 72 0.06 2.88 18.75
C ILE A 72 0.13 4.06 19.71
N ASP A 73 1.19 4.87 19.60
CA ASP A 73 1.36 6.07 20.40
C ASP A 73 0.13 7.00 20.24
N PRO A 74 -0.50 7.44 21.34
CA PRO A 74 -1.72 8.24 21.28
C PRO A 74 -1.56 9.57 20.55
N GLU A 75 -0.40 10.22 20.68
CA GLU A 75 -0.15 11.50 20.04
C GLU A 75 0.08 11.32 18.54
N VAL A 76 0.82 10.28 18.13
CA VAL A 76 0.98 9.93 16.71
C VAL A 76 -0.36 9.58 16.08
N LYS A 77 -1.21 8.81 16.79
CA LYS A 77 -2.57 8.50 16.33
C LYS A 77 -3.38 9.78 16.11
N ARG A 78 -3.39 10.69 17.10
CA ARG A 78 -4.10 11.97 17.03
C ARG A 78 -3.61 12.83 15.85
N LEU A 79 -2.29 12.92 15.64
CA LEU A 79 -1.70 13.67 14.52
C LEU A 79 -2.04 13.06 13.16
N ALA A 80 -2.09 11.73 13.07
CA ALA A 80 -2.30 11.01 11.82
C ALA A 80 -3.75 11.03 11.35
N ILE A 81 -4.69 10.77 12.27
CA ILE A 81 -6.08 10.47 11.94
C ILE A 81 -7.12 11.28 12.74
N GLY A 82 -6.68 12.12 13.69
CA GLY A 82 -7.59 12.85 14.58
C GLY A 82 -8.50 11.90 15.35
N ASP A 83 -9.81 12.12 15.23
CA ASP A 83 -10.85 11.31 15.86
C ASP A 83 -11.43 10.22 14.94
N ALA A 84 -10.82 9.98 13.77
CA ALA A 84 -11.31 8.95 12.87
C ALA A 84 -11.29 7.57 13.57
N PRO A 85 -12.35 6.76 13.40
CA PRO A 85 -12.43 5.45 14.04
C PRO A 85 -11.39 4.51 13.45
N GLN A 86 -10.68 3.82 14.33
CA GLN A 86 -9.84 2.69 13.97
C GLN A 86 -10.71 1.43 13.91
N ILE A 87 -10.61 0.66 12.83
CA ILE A 87 -11.29 -0.64 12.75
C ILE A 87 -10.61 -1.65 13.68
N ASP A 88 -11.41 -2.51 14.30
CA ASP A 88 -10.93 -3.57 15.19
C ASP A 88 -11.21 -4.98 14.63
N HIS A 89 -11.94 -5.10 13.52
CA HIS A 89 -12.21 -6.35 12.80
C HIS A 89 -11.21 -6.61 11.66
N ARG A 90 -11.40 -7.72 10.92
CA ARG A 90 -10.55 -8.06 9.77
C ARG A 90 -10.87 -7.11 8.61
N PRO A 91 -9.90 -6.35 8.06
CA PRO A 91 -10.17 -5.36 7.01
C PRO A 91 -10.87 -5.93 5.76
N ALA A 92 -10.64 -7.21 5.47
CA ALA A 92 -11.26 -7.90 4.34
C ALA A 92 -12.78 -8.07 4.48
N ASP A 93 -13.34 -7.93 5.69
CA ASP A 93 -14.79 -8.04 5.90
C ASP A 93 -15.55 -6.81 5.35
N ASP A 94 -14.86 -5.69 5.12
CA ASP A 94 -15.43 -4.49 4.49
C ASP A 94 -15.46 -4.58 2.95
N ILE A 95 -14.90 -5.64 2.35
CA ILE A 95 -14.78 -5.82 0.90
C ILE A 95 -15.92 -6.72 0.39
N PRO A 96 -16.85 -6.22 -0.43
CA PRO A 96 -17.92 -7.04 -0.99
C PRO A 96 -17.40 -8.01 -2.05
N PRO A 97 -18.18 -9.04 -2.46
CA PRO A 97 -17.81 -9.89 -3.60
C PRO A 97 -17.59 -9.10 -4.90
N GLN A 98 -16.45 -9.30 -5.57
CA GLN A 98 -16.04 -8.47 -6.72
C GLN A 98 -15.93 -9.23 -8.06
N MET A 99 -15.95 -10.57 -8.07
CA MET A 99 -15.64 -11.36 -9.27
C MET A 99 -16.49 -11.03 -10.50
N LYS A 100 -17.81 -10.88 -10.32
CA LYS A 100 -18.72 -10.53 -11.43
C LYS A 100 -18.34 -9.18 -12.04
N LYS A 101 -18.17 -8.17 -11.19
CA LYS A 101 -17.80 -6.80 -11.59
C LYS A 101 -16.43 -6.75 -12.28
N LEU A 102 -15.47 -7.55 -11.82
CA LEU A 102 -14.14 -7.61 -12.42
C LEU A 102 -14.19 -8.22 -13.83
N ARG A 103 -15.01 -9.26 -14.06
CA ARG A 103 -15.24 -9.83 -15.39
C ARG A 103 -15.90 -8.82 -16.33
N GLU A 104 -16.93 -8.12 -15.86
CA GLU A 104 -17.63 -7.08 -16.64
C GLU A 104 -16.66 -5.97 -17.06
N LYS A 105 -15.86 -5.45 -16.13
CA LYS A 105 -14.84 -4.43 -16.45
C LYS A 105 -13.81 -4.90 -17.45
N LEU A 106 -13.31 -6.13 -17.31
CA LEU A 106 -12.31 -6.66 -18.23
C LEU A 106 -12.92 -6.92 -19.64
N ALA A 107 -14.20 -7.26 -19.70
CA ALA A 107 -14.96 -7.33 -20.93
C ALA A 107 -15.11 -5.96 -21.62
N GLU A 108 -15.42 -4.91 -20.85
CA GLU A 108 -15.47 -3.52 -21.32
C GLU A 108 -14.12 -3.05 -21.89
N GLU A 109 -13.01 -3.57 -21.36
CA GLU A 109 -11.65 -3.32 -21.83
C GLU A 109 -11.26 -4.12 -23.09
N GLY A 110 -12.19 -4.90 -23.67
CA GLY A 110 -11.99 -5.64 -24.91
C GLY A 110 -11.66 -7.13 -24.73
N PHE A 111 -11.80 -7.67 -23.54
CA PHE A 111 -11.48 -9.08 -23.21
C PHE A 111 -12.70 -9.83 -22.64
N PRO A 112 -13.79 -9.99 -23.41
CA PRO A 112 -15.07 -10.49 -22.90
C PRO A 112 -15.05 -11.95 -22.41
N ASN A 113 -14.12 -12.75 -22.93
CA ASN A 113 -13.97 -14.17 -22.59
C ASN A 113 -12.67 -14.44 -21.83
N ALA A 114 -12.19 -13.46 -21.05
CA ALA A 114 -10.96 -13.61 -20.30
C ALA A 114 -11.02 -14.83 -19.35
N PRO A 115 -10.01 -15.73 -19.38
CA PRO A 115 -9.92 -16.83 -18.43
C PRO A 115 -9.81 -16.30 -17.00
N ILE A 116 -10.07 -17.14 -16.00
CA ILE A 116 -10.13 -16.68 -14.60
C ILE A 116 -8.78 -16.13 -14.13
N GLU A 117 -7.68 -16.66 -14.63
CA GLU A 117 -6.30 -16.24 -14.38
C GLU A 117 -6.07 -14.78 -14.79
N ASP A 118 -6.62 -14.35 -15.93
CA ASP A 118 -6.53 -12.97 -16.40
C ASP A 118 -7.42 -12.04 -15.58
N VAL A 119 -8.59 -12.53 -15.14
CA VAL A 119 -9.47 -11.77 -14.23
C VAL A 119 -8.80 -11.57 -12.87
N LEU A 120 -8.11 -12.59 -12.34
CA LEU A 120 -7.34 -12.50 -11.09
C LEU A 120 -6.11 -11.60 -11.22
N SER A 121 -5.45 -11.66 -12.37
CA SER A 121 -4.35 -10.74 -12.70
C SER A 121 -4.86 -9.30 -12.74
N TYR A 122 -5.98 -9.04 -13.44
CA TYR A 122 -6.61 -7.73 -13.50
C TYR A 122 -7.10 -7.24 -12.14
N ALA A 123 -7.59 -8.13 -11.28
CA ALA A 123 -7.98 -7.79 -9.91
C ALA A 123 -6.79 -7.31 -9.07
N SER A 124 -5.61 -7.88 -9.30
CA SER A 124 -4.40 -7.59 -8.53
C SER A 124 -3.61 -6.40 -9.09
N PHE A 125 -3.52 -6.30 -10.43
CA PHE A 125 -2.70 -5.31 -11.14
C PHE A 125 -3.40 -4.79 -12.41
N PRO A 126 -4.49 -4.00 -12.31
CA PRO A 126 -5.35 -3.66 -13.43
C PRO A 126 -4.60 -3.12 -14.66
N GLU A 127 -3.79 -2.08 -14.48
CA GLU A 127 -3.07 -1.42 -15.58
C GLU A 127 -1.98 -2.31 -16.19
N VAL A 128 -1.25 -3.06 -15.35
CA VAL A 128 -0.19 -3.97 -15.81
C VAL A 128 -0.79 -5.10 -16.63
N THR A 129 -1.90 -5.69 -16.16
CA THR A 129 -2.62 -6.73 -16.88
C THR A 129 -3.17 -6.22 -18.20
N LEU A 130 -3.83 -5.07 -18.23
CA LEU A 130 -4.34 -4.50 -19.48
C LEU A 130 -3.22 -4.24 -20.48
N ASN A 131 -2.10 -3.70 -20.04
CA ASN A 131 -0.94 -3.51 -20.90
C ASN A 131 -0.42 -4.85 -21.42
N PHE A 132 -0.22 -5.84 -20.56
CA PHE A 132 0.25 -7.17 -20.96
C PHE A 132 -0.68 -7.81 -22.00
N LEU A 133 -1.99 -7.85 -21.72
CA LEU A 133 -2.96 -8.49 -22.61
C LEU A 133 -3.07 -7.78 -23.96
N ARG A 134 -3.01 -6.44 -23.99
CA ARG A 134 -3.01 -5.67 -25.25
C ARG A 134 -1.78 -5.96 -26.10
N HIS A 135 -0.60 -6.13 -25.49
CA HIS A 135 0.62 -6.51 -26.22
C HIS A 135 0.57 -7.98 -26.68
N SER A 136 0.09 -8.90 -25.85
CA SER A 136 -0.04 -10.32 -26.20
C SER A 136 -1.08 -10.56 -27.31
N ASN A 137 -2.17 -9.78 -27.34
CA ASN A 137 -3.17 -9.84 -28.42
C ASN A 137 -2.66 -9.30 -29.77
N ILE A 138 -1.57 -8.53 -29.80
CA ILE A 138 -0.91 -8.17 -31.07
C ILE A 138 -0.22 -9.40 -31.68
N GLY A 139 0.17 -10.39 -30.87
CA GLY A 139 0.73 -11.67 -31.33
C GLY A 139 -0.30 -12.65 -31.91
N MET A 140 -1.57 -12.60 -31.45
CA MET A 140 -2.64 -13.43 -32.03
C MET A 140 -3.03 -13.00 -33.45
N LYS A 141 -2.80 -11.74 -33.84
CA LYS A 141 -3.06 -11.28 -35.22
C LYS A 141 -2.10 -11.88 -36.27
N PHE A 142 -1.00 -12.51 -35.87
CA PHE A 142 -0.09 -13.18 -36.81
C PHE A 142 -0.43 -14.65 -37.08
N HIS A 143 -1.33 -15.25 -36.29
CA HIS A 143 -1.73 -16.65 -36.49
C HIS A 143 -3.00 -16.81 -37.35
N ASP A 144 -3.65 -15.71 -37.72
CA ASP A 144 -4.84 -15.67 -38.59
C ASP A 144 -4.52 -15.08 -40.00
N LEU A 145 -3.25 -15.15 -40.45
CA LEU A 145 -2.82 -14.83 -41.83
C LEU A 145 -2.13 -16.02 -42.49
#